data_AF-A0A379CAX4-F1
#
_entry.id   AF-A0A379CAX4-F1
#
_cell.length_a   1.000
_cell.length_b   1.000
_cell.length_c   1.000
_cell.angle_alpha   90.00
_cell.angle_beta   90.00
_cell.angle_gamma   90.00
#
_symmetry.space_group_name_H-M   'P 1'
#
loop_
_entity.id
_entity.type
_entity.pdbx_description
1 polymer ?
#
loop_
_entity_poly.entity_id
_entity_poly.type
_entity_poly.pdbx_seq_one_letter_code
_entity_poly.pdbx_strand_id
1 'polypeptide(L)'
;MRLTWNSTKLGITNEALAHNDNLLPMDEITTADPMQLNSIAYDLFSGVSKLQGHEKGGNRTVKRWNVLAFSTGEKDLDTMLKTANTANNKTGAKAGELVRLLNIPMQQAEKWHEFNTAKDFADNINEQCKNHYGLVGRAWIEYLAKNTELLQSKSEQYAKEWQAYLLKQGDITPQAYRVARRFSLLETSLQLTTQFTGFKQQDIKQALIFCFDLWLDNFGRGDKEDEQIIETLKNYISTNYPKFIKQGEGLHNVEFLGAILEIKDDKDKVIREDFYINTEIFDNVIMKGFNRLEALKTLEKKNLLKRKEKDRYHSRIPANITPHRGARGYLIQGIFED
;
A
#
# COMPACT_ATOMS: atom_id res chain seq x y z
N MET A 1 -6.45 22.80 18.58
CA MET A 1 -5.20 23.05 17.84
C MET A 1 -5.08 21.92 16.83
N ARG A 2 -4.90 22.23 15.53
CA ARG A 2 -4.84 21.21 14.45
C ARG A 2 -3.42 20.67 14.40
N LEU A 3 -3.20 19.43 14.83
CA LEU A 3 -1.90 18.78 14.72
C LEU A 3 -1.65 18.45 13.23
N THR A 4 -0.46 18.76 12.73
CA THR A 4 -0.09 18.57 11.32
C THR A 4 1.14 17.67 11.20
N TRP A 5 1.37 17.11 10.02
CA TRP A 5 2.59 16.34 9.75
C TRP A 5 3.86 17.20 9.63
N ASN A 6 3.72 18.51 9.50
CA ASN A 6 4.82 19.47 9.60
C ASN A 6 5.31 19.60 11.05
N SER A 7 5.98 18.56 11.54
CA SER A 7 6.50 18.50 12.89
C SER A 7 7.77 17.65 12.94
N THR A 8 8.56 17.83 14.00
CA THR A 8 9.74 17.02 14.23
C THR A 8 9.35 15.64 14.75
N LYS A 9 10.22 14.64 14.55
CA LYS A 9 10.06 13.31 15.13
C LYS A 9 9.80 13.32 16.64
N LEU A 10 10.48 14.18 17.38
CA LEU A 10 10.28 14.32 18.82
C LEU A 10 8.92 14.95 19.14
N GLY A 11 8.48 15.94 18.35
CA GLY A 11 7.15 16.54 18.44
C GLY A 11 6.06 15.49 18.29
N ILE A 12 6.06 14.74 17.17
CA ILE A 12 5.08 13.68 16.93
C ILE A 12 5.12 12.59 18.01
N THR A 13 6.30 12.23 18.52
CA THR A 13 6.43 11.26 19.62
C THR A 13 5.75 11.76 20.89
N ASN A 14 5.93 13.04 21.25
CA ASN A 14 5.31 13.62 22.43
C ASN A 14 3.79 13.70 22.27
N GLU A 15 3.30 14.05 21.09
CA GLU A 15 1.86 14.08 20.78
C GLU A 15 1.26 12.68 20.84
N ALA A 16 1.94 11.67 20.30
CA ALA A 16 1.48 10.27 20.41
C ALA A 16 1.38 9.80 21.87
N LEU A 17 2.29 10.25 22.74
CA LEU A 17 2.22 9.95 24.17
C LEU A 17 1.10 10.69 24.88
N ALA A 18 0.86 11.95 24.52
CA ALA A 18 -0.25 12.74 25.05
C ALA A 18 -1.61 12.16 24.64
N HIS A 19 -1.66 11.50 23.47
CA HIS A 19 -2.84 10.85 22.90
C HIS A 19 -2.87 9.33 23.13
N ASN A 20 -2.09 8.80 24.08
CA ASN A 20 -2.07 7.36 24.34
C ASN A 20 -3.47 6.81 24.65
N ASP A 21 -3.83 5.70 24.01
CA ASP A 21 -5.15 5.07 23.98
C ASP A 21 -6.28 5.98 23.46
N ASN A 22 -5.93 6.97 22.64
CA ASN A 22 -6.87 7.95 22.08
C ASN A 22 -6.66 8.20 20.58
N LEU A 23 -7.53 9.02 19.98
CA LEU A 23 -7.43 9.49 18.61
C LEU A 23 -6.27 10.49 18.50
N LEU A 24 -5.38 10.29 17.54
CA LEU A 24 -4.35 11.25 17.13
C LEU A 24 -4.70 11.77 15.73
N PRO A 25 -5.43 12.90 15.61
CA PRO A 25 -5.74 13.48 14.31
C PRO A 25 -4.48 14.17 13.76
N MET A 26 -4.05 13.82 12.56
CA MET A 26 -2.88 14.38 11.90
C MET A 26 -3.27 14.92 10.53
N ASP A 27 -3.10 16.22 10.35
CA ASP A 27 -3.56 16.87 9.14
C ASP A 27 -2.46 17.08 8.10
N GLU A 28 -2.84 16.95 6.83
CA GLU A 28 -2.04 17.23 5.63
C GLU A 28 -0.67 16.55 5.61
N ILE A 29 -0.64 15.27 5.30
CA ILE A 29 0.59 14.47 5.22
C ILE A 29 1.61 15.00 4.20
N THR A 30 1.14 15.75 3.21
CA THR A 30 1.97 16.42 2.19
C THR A 30 2.89 17.48 2.78
N THR A 31 2.58 17.99 3.97
CA THR A 31 3.39 18.99 4.70
C THR A 31 4.56 18.38 5.47
N ALA A 32 4.65 17.05 5.53
CA ALA A 32 5.74 16.35 6.21
C ALA A 32 7.10 16.63 5.53
N ASP A 33 8.16 16.74 6.33
CA ASP A 33 9.53 16.70 5.80
C ASP A 33 9.82 15.32 5.21
N PRO A 34 10.04 15.20 3.87
CA PRO A 34 10.32 13.92 3.23
C PRO A 34 11.55 13.22 3.80
N MET A 35 12.55 13.96 4.30
CA MET A 35 13.76 13.39 4.88
C MET A 35 13.48 12.63 6.18
N GLN A 36 12.47 13.05 6.94
CA GLN A 36 12.14 12.50 8.25
C GLN A 36 10.92 11.57 8.23
N LEU A 37 10.04 11.70 7.24
CA LEU A 37 8.74 11.02 7.16
C LEU A 37 8.83 9.52 7.43
N ASN A 38 9.75 8.79 6.79
CA ASN A 38 9.98 7.36 7.03
C ASN A 38 10.19 7.04 8.52
N SER A 39 11.05 7.82 9.18
CA SER A 39 11.42 7.60 10.57
C SER A 39 10.36 8.05 11.58
N ILE A 40 9.51 9.01 11.19
CA ILE A 40 8.38 9.48 11.97
C ILE A 40 7.26 8.44 11.90
N ALA A 41 6.89 8.03 10.69
CA ALA A 41 5.88 7.02 10.45
C ALA A 41 6.23 5.70 11.16
N TYR A 42 7.48 5.24 11.01
CA TYR A 42 7.92 4.01 11.68
C TYR A 42 7.74 4.06 13.19
N ASP A 43 8.28 5.10 13.86
CA ASP A 43 8.17 5.23 15.31
C ASP A 43 6.70 5.32 15.73
N LEU A 44 5.93 6.21 15.09
CA LEU A 44 4.51 6.43 15.38
C LEU A 44 3.71 5.13 15.34
N PHE A 45 3.87 4.34 14.26
CA PHE A 45 3.12 3.10 14.08
C PHE A 45 3.69 1.91 14.86
N SER A 46 4.97 1.97 15.26
CA SER A 46 5.58 0.96 16.14
C SER A 46 5.06 1.06 17.58
N GLY A 47 4.63 2.26 18.00
CA GLY A 47 4.13 2.50 19.36
C GLY A 47 5.23 2.63 20.40
N VAL A 48 6.49 2.84 19.99
CA VAL A 48 7.65 2.79 20.88
C VAL A 48 8.65 3.90 20.54
N SER A 49 9.12 4.63 21.54
CA SER A 49 10.18 5.63 21.35
C SER A 49 11.52 4.96 21.10
N LYS A 50 12.35 5.58 20.27
CA LYS A 50 13.76 5.19 20.11
C LYS A 50 14.48 5.10 21.46
N LEU A 51 15.25 4.03 21.66
CA LEU A 51 16.13 3.87 22.82
C LEU A 51 17.21 4.98 22.79
N GLN A 52 17.40 5.63 23.93
CA GLN A 52 18.38 6.70 24.09
C GLN A 52 19.27 6.41 25.29
N GLY A 53 20.57 6.66 25.15
CA GLY A 53 21.50 6.62 26.27
C GLY A 53 21.15 7.67 27.32
N HIS A 54 21.40 7.34 28.58
CA HIS A 54 21.27 8.27 29.69
C HIS A 54 22.63 8.88 30.03
N GLU A 55 22.67 10.18 30.35
CA GLU A 55 23.92 10.94 30.58
C GLU A 55 24.77 10.36 31.72
N LYS A 56 24.11 9.82 32.76
CA LYS A 56 24.76 9.19 33.93
C LYS A 56 25.04 7.68 33.75
N GLY A 57 25.02 7.18 32.51
CA GLY A 57 25.13 5.76 32.21
C GLY A 57 23.79 5.02 32.17
N GLY A 58 23.73 3.93 31.41
CA GLY A 58 22.50 3.18 31.13
C GLY A 58 21.65 3.81 30.01
N ASN A 59 20.40 3.38 29.89
CA ASN A 59 19.44 3.89 28.90
C ASN A 59 18.29 4.64 29.58
N ARG A 60 17.75 5.65 28.90
CA ARG A 60 16.48 6.29 29.28
C ARG A 60 15.33 5.28 29.18
N THR A 61 14.30 5.48 29.99
CA THR A 61 13.06 4.69 29.93
C THR A 61 12.46 4.78 28.54
N VAL A 62 12.24 3.61 27.94
CA VAL A 62 11.55 3.49 26.65
C VAL A 62 10.09 3.85 26.87
N LYS A 63 9.63 4.90 26.19
CA LYS A 63 8.24 5.33 26.20
C LYS A 63 7.46 4.50 25.19
N ARG A 64 6.21 4.16 25.53
CA ARG A 64 5.31 3.38 24.67
C ARG A 64 3.98 4.10 24.55
N TRP A 65 3.34 3.95 23.40
CA TRP A 65 2.01 4.46 23.14
C TRP A 65 1.22 3.51 22.25
N ASN A 66 -0.09 3.67 22.29
CA ASN A 66 -1.06 2.99 21.45
C ASN A 66 -2.05 4.05 20.96
N VAL A 67 -1.99 4.44 19.70
CA VAL A 67 -2.84 5.52 19.17
C VAL A 67 -3.59 5.07 17.93
N LEU A 68 -4.82 5.57 17.78
CA LEU A 68 -5.51 5.56 16.50
C LEU A 68 -5.10 6.83 15.74
N ALA A 69 -4.06 6.73 14.91
CA ALA A 69 -3.67 7.83 14.05
C ALA A 69 -4.66 7.97 12.88
N PHE A 70 -5.24 9.16 12.72
CA PHE A 70 -6.12 9.49 11.61
C PHE A 70 -5.47 10.60 10.77
N SER A 71 -5.11 10.29 9.52
CA SER A 71 -4.40 11.21 8.65
C SER A 71 -5.24 11.69 7.48
N THR A 72 -5.04 12.93 7.05
CA THR A 72 -5.59 13.50 5.81
C THR A 72 -4.48 13.85 4.82
N GLY A 73 -4.84 13.94 3.54
CA GLY A 73 -3.97 14.44 2.48
C GLY A 73 -4.38 13.93 1.09
N GLU A 74 -4.00 14.68 0.06
CA GLU A 74 -4.28 14.33 -1.34
C GLU A 74 -3.46 13.12 -1.82
N LYS A 75 -2.26 12.96 -1.28
CA LYS A 75 -1.37 11.83 -1.56
C LYS A 75 -1.32 10.92 -0.35
N ASP A 76 -1.37 9.62 -0.59
CA ASP A 76 -1.30 8.65 0.48
C ASP A 76 0.12 8.49 1.06
N LEU A 77 0.22 7.87 2.24
CA LEU A 77 1.51 7.70 2.92
C LEU A 77 2.50 6.90 2.07
N ASP A 78 2.05 5.86 1.35
CA ASP A 78 2.93 5.03 0.52
C ASP A 78 3.58 5.84 -0.61
N THR A 79 2.79 6.67 -1.29
CA THR A 79 3.24 7.61 -2.33
C THR A 79 4.23 8.62 -1.77
N MET A 80 3.94 9.17 -0.59
CA MET A 80 4.84 10.12 0.08
C MET A 80 6.17 9.46 0.48
N LEU A 81 6.15 8.23 1.00
CA LEU A 81 7.35 7.48 1.36
C LEU A 81 8.18 7.10 0.13
N LYS A 82 7.54 6.69 -0.97
CA LYS A 82 8.21 6.44 -2.26
C LYS A 82 8.93 7.68 -2.78
N THR A 83 8.23 8.82 -2.76
CA THR A 83 8.81 10.12 -3.17
C THR A 83 10.01 10.50 -2.29
N ALA A 84 9.86 10.34 -0.98
CA ALA A 84 10.93 10.58 -0.01
C ALA A 84 12.15 9.66 -0.23
N ASN A 85 11.93 8.37 -0.52
CA ASN A 85 13.01 7.42 -0.75
C ASN A 85 13.83 7.77 -2.00
N THR A 86 13.16 8.16 -3.08
CA THR A 86 13.81 8.64 -4.31
C THR A 86 14.65 9.88 -4.04
N ALA A 87 14.10 10.87 -3.32
CA ALA A 87 14.83 12.09 -2.99
C ALA A 87 16.08 11.83 -2.13
N ASN A 88 16.07 10.78 -1.30
CA ASN A 88 17.15 10.47 -0.37
C ASN A 88 18.16 9.43 -0.90
N ASN A 89 18.08 9.01 -2.18
CA ASN A 89 18.86 7.89 -2.74
C ASN A 89 18.80 6.61 -1.86
N LYS A 90 17.72 6.44 -1.08
CA LYS A 90 17.52 5.27 -0.23
C LYS A 90 16.72 4.24 -1.01
N THR A 91 17.42 3.33 -1.66
CA THR A 91 16.84 2.13 -2.26
C THR A 91 16.58 1.10 -1.17
N GLY A 92 15.32 0.99 -0.69
CA GLY A 92 14.92 -0.24 0.01
C GLY A 92 14.13 -0.14 1.31
N ALA A 93 13.61 1.03 1.71
CA ALA A 93 12.53 1.01 2.70
C ALA A 93 11.27 0.50 1.99
N LYS A 94 10.90 -0.77 2.23
CA LYS A 94 9.63 -1.36 1.80
C LYS A 94 8.49 -0.55 2.40
N ALA A 95 8.05 0.50 1.70
CA ALA A 95 6.98 1.38 2.14
C ALA A 95 5.73 0.57 2.52
N GLY A 96 5.41 -0.50 1.77
CA GLY A 96 4.33 -1.43 2.08
C GLY A 96 4.47 -2.24 3.39
N GLU A 97 5.68 -2.50 3.91
CA GLU A 97 5.87 -3.14 5.22
C GLU A 97 5.77 -2.15 6.38
N LEU A 98 6.06 -0.87 6.12
CA LEU A 98 5.99 0.22 7.10
C LEU A 98 4.56 0.74 7.28
N VAL A 99 3.73 0.66 6.24
CA VAL A 99 2.40 1.26 6.22
C VAL A 99 1.42 0.38 6.98
N ARG A 100 1.28 0.67 8.29
CA ARG A 100 0.13 0.24 9.11
C ARG A 100 -1.08 1.14 8.91
N LEU A 101 -0.98 2.21 8.12
CA LEU A 101 -2.08 3.14 7.88
C LEU A 101 -2.96 2.63 6.74
N LEU A 102 -4.26 2.61 6.95
CA LEU A 102 -5.23 2.21 5.92
C LEU A 102 -5.54 3.43 5.06
N ASN A 103 -5.17 3.38 3.78
CA ASN A 103 -5.48 4.44 2.83
C ASN A 103 -6.88 4.20 2.27
N ILE A 104 -7.89 4.84 2.88
CA ILE A 104 -9.28 4.77 2.42
C ILE A 104 -9.55 5.98 1.53
N PRO A 105 -9.87 5.80 0.22
CA PRO A 105 -10.21 6.92 -0.65
C PRO A 105 -11.43 7.67 -0.11
N MET A 106 -11.34 9.00 -0.04
CA MET A 106 -12.47 9.84 0.34
C MET A 106 -13.23 10.30 -0.90
N GLN A 107 -14.56 10.18 -0.85
CA GLN A 107 -15.45 10.69 -1.90
C GLN A 107 -16.17 11.95 -1.40
N GLN A 108 -16.57 12.79 -2.35
CA GLN A 108 -17.36 13.98 -2.02
C GLN A 108 -18.73 13.57 -1.45
N ALA A 109 -19.18 14.23 -0.39
CA ALA A 109 -20.50 13.99 0.17
C ALA A 109 -21.59 14.42 -0.84
N GLU A 110 -22.51 13.50 -1.14
CA GLU A 110 -23.64 13.74 -2.06
C GLU A 110 -24.92 14.18 -1.33
N LYS A 111 -24.99 13.94 -0.02
CA LYS A 111 -26.15 14.26 0.82
C LYS A 111 -25.74 15.28 1.88
N TRP A 112 -26.44 16.41 1.90
CA TRP A 112 -26.19 17.52 2.81
C TRP A 112 -27.37 17.79 3.75
N HIS A 113 -28.35 16.87 3.80
CA HIS A 113 -29.54 16.97 4.65
C HIS A 113 -30.32 18.28 4.45
N GLU A 114 -30.36 19.14 5.45
CA GLU A 114 -31.10 20.40 5.46
C GLU A 114 -30.33 21.55 4.76
N PHE A 115 -29.10 21.32 4.33
CA PHE A 115 -28.24 22.33 3.72
C PHE A 115 -28.29 22.29 2.19
N ASN A 116 -28.25 23.46 1.58
CA ASN A 116 -28.31 23.61 0.12
C ASN A 116 -26.95 23.38 -0.56
N THR A 117 -25.85 23.50 0.18
CA THR A 117 -24.50 23.33 -0.36
C THR A 117 -23.62 22.47 0.55
N ALA A 118 -22.65 21.76 -0.05
CA ALA A 118 -21.63 21.02 0.70
C ALA A 118 -20.84 21.92 1.67
N LYS A 119 -20.61 23.17 1.28
CA LYS A 119 -19.91 24.16 2.10
C LYS A 119 -20.70 24.49 3.36
N ASP A 120 -21.99 24.81 3.22
CA ASP A 120 -22.83 25.18 4.38
C ASP A 120 -22.95 23.99 5.35
N PHE A 121 -23.06 22.78 4.83
CA PHE A 121 -23.05 21.55 5.64
C PHE A 121 -21.74 21.38 6.42
N ALA A 122 -20.60 21.54 5.75
CA ALA A 122 -19.28 21.42 6.39
C ALA A 122 -19.03 22.53 7.42
N ASP A 123 -19.41 23.78 7.11
CA ASP A 123 -19.28 24.92 8.01
C ASP A 123 -20.12 24.72 9.27
N ASN A 124 -21.36 24.24 9.12
CA ASN A 124 -22.21 23.92 10.27
C ASN A 124 -21.61 22.80 11.12
N ILE A 125 -21.11 21.70 10.54
CA ILE A 125 -20.43 20.64 11.31
C ILE A 125 -19.26 21.22 12.11
N ASN A 126 -18.43 22.05 11.48
CA ASN A 126 -17.28 22.69 12.13
C ASN A 126 -17.70 23.61 13.29
N GLU A 127 -18.78 24.37 13.12
CA GLU A 127 -19.34 25.22 14.18
C GLU A 127 -19.87 24.38 15.35
N GLN A 128 -20.68 23.35 15.05
CA GLN A 128 -21.24 22.47 16.09
C GLN A 128 -20.12 21.74 16.85
N CYS A 129 -19.07 21.26 16.19
CA CYS A 129 -17.93 20.63 16.85
C CYS A 129 -17.11 21.59 17.72
N LYS A 130 -17.08 22.90 17.41
CA LYS A 130 -16.42 23.90 18.27
C LYS A 130 -17.23 24.19 19.52
N ASN A 131 -18.55 24.18 19.42
CA ASN A 131 -19.46 24.48 20.53
C ASN A 131 -19.78 23.25 21.39
N HIS A 132 -19.69 22.05 20.82
CA HIS A 132 -20.09 20.80 21.46
C HIS A 132 -19.03 19.71 21.25
N TYR A 133 -18.15 19.53 22.25
CA TYR A 133 -17.10 18.50 22.22
C TYR A 133 -16.87 17.84 23.59
N GLY A 134 -16.25 16.66 23.58
CA GLY A 134 -15.76 15.99 24.79
C GLY A 134 -16.80 15.29 25.68
N LEU A 135 -18.08 15.30 25.30
CA LEU A 135 -19.17 14.65 26.04
C LEU A 135 -19.23 13.14 25.77
N VAL A 136 -19.44 12.75 24.50
CA VAL A 136 -19.67 11.36 24.09
C VAL A 136 -18.52 10.44 24.49
N GLY A 137 -17.27 10.89 24.37
CA GLY A 137 -16.10 10.08 24.71
C GLY A 137 -16.05 9.64 26.18
N ARG A 138 -16.45 10.50 27.12
CA ARG A 138 -16.46 10.14 28.56
C ARG A 138 -17.58 9.16 28.88
N ALA A 139 -18.78 9.44 28.37
CA ALA A 139 -19.93 8.56 28.51
C ALA A 139 -19.65 7.17 27.90
N TRP A 140 -18.95 7.14 26.77
CA TRP A 140 -18.52 5.92 26.12
C TRP A 140 -17.56 5.08 26.98
N ILE A 141 -16.54 5.70 27.60
CA ILE A 141 -15.60 5.00 28.48
C ILE A 141 -16.32 4.42 29.70
N GLU A 142 -17.21 5.19 30.33
CA GLU A 142 -18.01 4.71 31.46
C GLU A 142 -18.94 3.55 31.06
N TYR A 143 -19.54 3.64 29.86
CA TYR A 143 -20.37 2.58 29.32
C TYR A 143 -19.55 1.30 29.09
N LEU A 144 -18.38 1.39 28.47
CA LEU A 144 -17.49 0.24 28.24
C LEU A 144 -17.07 -0.43 29.56
N ALA A 145 -16.69 0.36 30.57
CA ALA A 145 -16.27 -0.16 31.87
C ALA A 145 -17.38 -0.96 32.57
N LYS A 146 -18.65 -0.62 32.32
CA LYS A 146 -19.83 -1.30 32.89
C LYS A 146 -20.34 -2.47 32.05
N ASN A 147 -19.90 -2.60 30.79
CA ASN A 147 -20.48 -3.53 29.81
C ASN A 147 -19.40 -4.40 29.13
N THR A 148 -18.41 -4.88 29.89
CA THR A 148 -17.26 -5.64 29.37
C THR A 148 -17.66 -6.97 28.71
N GLU A 149 -18.62 -7.70 29.26
CA GLU A 149 -19.13 -8.95 28.68
C GLU A 149 -19.83 -8.72 27.34
N LEU A 150 -20.66 -7.66 27.25
CA LEU A 150 -21.30 -7.26 26.01
C LEU A 150 -20.27 -6.85 24.96
N LEU A 151 -19.25 -6.08 25.35
CA LEU A 151 -18.14 -5.73 24.47
C LEU A 151 -17.45 -6.97 23.91
N GLN A 152 -17.11 -7.94 24.77
CA GLN A 152 -16.47 -9.18 24.34
C GLN A 152 -17.37 -9.96 23.37
N SER A 153 -18.63 -10.17 23.74
CA SER A 153 -19.60 -10.89 22.90
C SER A 153 -19.78 -10.23 21.53
N LYS A 154 -19.92 -8.90 21.48
CA LYS A 154 -20.07 -8.15 20.23
C LYS A 154 -18.80 -8.13 19.40
N SER A 155 -17.63 -8.03 20.04
CA SER A 155 -16.35 -8.11 19.34
C SER A 155 -16.16 -9.46 18.66
N GLU A 156 -16.49 -10.55 19.34
CA GLU A 156 -16.44 -11.91 18.79
C GLU A 156 -17.46 -12.12 17.67
N GLN A 157 -18.69 -11.60 17.85
CA GLN A 157 -19.74 -11.64 16.83
C GLN A 157 -19.28 -10.97 15.53
N TYR A 158 -18.87 -9.70 15.60
CA TYR A 158 -18.49 -8.96 14.39
C TYR A 158 -17.20 -9.49 13.77
N ALA A 159 -16.24 -9.99 14.57
CA ALA A 159 -15.05 -10.66 14.03
C ALA A 159 -15.44 -11.87 13.14
N LYS A 160 -16.41 -12.68 13.58
CA LYS A 160 -16.93 -13.82 12.78
C LYS A 160 -17.67 -13.36 11.53
N GLU A 161 -18.49 -12.31 11.64
CA GLU A 161 -19.21 -11.76 10.48
C GLU A 161 -18.23 -11.24 9.40
N TRP A 162 -17.19 -10.51 9.80
CA TRP A 162 -16.15 -10.02 8.89
C TRP A 162 -15.33 -11.16 8.28
N GLN A 163 -15.02 -12.21 9.04
CA GLN A 163 -14.37 -13.40 8.49
C GLN A 163 -15.25 -14.09 7.44
N ALA A 164 -16.54 -14.26 7.72
CA ALA A 164 -17.49 -14.84 6.77
C ALA A 164 -17.68 -13.95 5.53
N TYR A 165 -17.62 -12.63 5.69
CA TYR A 165 -17.64 -11.68 4.57
C TYR A 165 -16.42 -11.86 3.67
N LEU A 166 -15.22 -11.91 4.25
CA LEU A 166 -13.97 -12.11 3.51
C LEU A 166 -13.94 -13.42 2.73
N LEU A 167 -14.37 -14.54 3.33
CA LEU A 167 -14.39 -15.84 2.66
C LEU A 167 -15.23 -15.84 1.37
N LYS A 168 -16.21 -14.94 1.25
CA LYS A 168 -17.04 -14.81 0.04
C LYS A 168 -16.38 -14.04 -1.10
N GLN A 169 -15.31 -13.30 -0.84
CA GLN A 169 -14.63 -12.48 -1.87
C GLN A 169 -13.57 -13.27 -2.66
N GLY A 170 -13.34 -14.55 -2.36
CA GLY A 170 -12.40 -15.42 -3.06
C GLY A 170 -10.99 -15.39 -2.48
N ASP A 171 -9.97 -15.43 -3.36
CA ASP A 171 -8.57 -15.39 -2.95
C ASP A 171 -8.21 -14.01 -2.38
N ILE A 172 -8.04 -13.94 -1.06
CA ILE A 172 -7.68 -12.72 -0.32
C ILE A 172 -6.28 -12.88 0.28
N THR A 173 -5.48 -11.80 0.21
CA THR A 173 -4.15 -11.73 0.84
C THR A 173 -4.21 -11.78 2.38
N PRO A 174 -3.18 -12.32 3.06
CA PRO A 174 -3.08 -12.26 4.53
C PRO A 174 -3.20 -10.84 5.12
N GLN A 175 -2.81 -9.82 4.36
CA GLN A 175 -2.92 -8.41 4.73
C GLN A 175 -4.38 -7.99 4.86
N ALA A 176 -5.24 -8.35 3.91
CA ALA A 176 -6.66 -8.01 3.96
C ALA A 176 -7.39 -8.68 5.13
N TYR A 177 -6.98 -9.89 5.57
CA TYR A 177 -7.45 -10.46 6.84
C TYR A 177 -7.11 -9.57 8.06
N ARG A 178 -5.90 -8.98 8.09
CA ARG A 178 -5.50 -8.06 9.18
C ARG A 178 -6.31 -6.77 9.14
N VAL A 179 -6.64 -6.27 7.95
CA VAL A 179 -7.45 -5.06 7.78
C VAL A 179 -8.89 -5.31 8.19
N ALA A 180 -9.50 -6.42 7.77
CA ALA A 180 -10.85 -6.78 8.17
C ALA A 180 -11.01 -6.90 9.69
N ARG A 181 -9.99 -7.40 10.40
CA ARG A 181 -9.98 -7.42 11.88
C ARG A 181 -10.05 -6.02 12.49
N ARG A 182 -9.49 -5.00 11.82
CA ARG A 182 -9.63 -3.60 12.26
C ARG A 182 -11.02 -3.07 11.96
N PHE A 183 -11.57 -3.39 10.80
CA PHE A 183 -12.96 -3.04 10.46
C PHE A 183 -13.98 -3.70 11.38
N SER A 184 -13.75 -4.95 11.82
CA SER A 184 -14.61 -5.59 12.83
C SER A 184 -14.57 -4.87 14.18
N LEU A 185 -13.40 -4.34 14.56
CA LEU A 185 -13.28 -3.50 15.76
C LEU A 185 -14.02 -2.16 15.58
N LEU A 186 -13.88 -1.51 14.42
CA LEU A 186 -14.63 -0.29 14.09
C LEU A 186 -16.15 -0.52 14.14
N GLU A 187 -16.63 -1.63 13.57
CA GLU A 187 -18.04 -2.00 13.64
C GLU A 187 -18.48 -2.25 15.07
N THR A 188 -17.70 -2.98 15.86
CA THR A 188 -17.99 -3.21 17.28
C THR A 188 -18.16 -1.89 18.02
N SER A 189 -17.23 -0.94 17.85
CA SER A 189 -17.28 0.37 18.49
C SER A 189 -18.48 1.21 18.02
N LEU A 190 -18.75 1.26 16.72
CA LEU A 190 -19.86 2.03 16.16
C LEU A 190 -21.22 1.47 16.58
N GLN A 191 -21.38 0.14 16.57
CA GLN A 191 -22.63 -0.52 16.93
C GLN A 191 -22.97 -0.30 18.42
N LEU A 192 -21.97 -0.35 19.30
CA LEU A 192 -22.14 -0.10 20.73
C LEU A 192 -22.34 1.38 21.07
N THR A 193 -21.97 2.30 20.17
CA THR A 193 -22.15 3.75 20.37
C THR A 193 -23.47 4.29 19.81
N THR A 194 -24.31 3.44 19.19
CA THR A 194 -25.60 3.83 18.58
C THR A 194 -26.53 4.60 19.51
N GLN A 195 -26.56 4.27 20.81
CA GLN A 195 -27.33 5.01 21.81
C GLN A 195 -26.85 6.47 22.03
N PHE A 196 -25.59 6.77 21.71
CA PHE A 196 -25.00 8.09 21.84
C PHE A 196 -25.04 8.87 20.52
N THR A 197 -24.88 8.17 19.38
CA THR A 197 -24.78 8.79 18.05
C THR A 197 -26.10 8.89 17.31
N GLY A 198 -27.08 8.05 17.67
CA GLY A 198 -28.34 7.90 16.93
C GLY A 198 -28.19 7.21 15.57
N PHE A 199 -27.01 6.69 15.23
CA PHE A 199 -26.79 5.98 13.98
C PHE A 199 -27.56 4.66 13.93
N LYS A 200 -28.13 4.35 12.76
CA LYS A 200 -28.81 3.08 12.56
C LYS A 200 -27.78 1.98 12.35
N GLN A 201 -28.03 0.81 12.95
CA GLN A 201 -27.14 -0.35 12.88
C GLN A 201 -26.86 -0.77 11.42
N GLN A 202 -27.87 -0.68 10.55
CA GLN A 202 -27.74 -1.01 9.14
C GLN A 202 -26.84 -0.01 8.39
N ASP A 203 -26.98 1.28 8.67
CA ASP A 203 -26.18 2.34 8.03
C ASP A 203 -24.69 2.19 8.39
N ILE A 204 -24.40 1.85 9.65
CA ILE A 204 -23.04 1.54 10.11
C ILE A 204 -22.43 0.40 9.30
N LYS A 205 -23.15 -0.73 9.18
CA LYS A 205 -22.67 -1.90 8.46
C LYS A 205 -22.44 -1.60 6.98
N GLN A 206 -23.38 -0.91 6.33
CA GLN A 206 -23.25 -0.53 4.93
C GLN A 206 -22.07 0.40 4.69
N ALA A 207 -21.88 1.42 5.52
CA ALA A 207 -20.76 2.35 5.40
C ALA A 207 -19.40 1.65 5.58
N LEU A 208 -19.27 0.74 6.55
CA LEU A 208 -18.03 0.03 6.79
C LEU A 208 -17.69 -0.97 5.68
N ILE A 209 -18.67 -1.70 5.16
CA ILE A 209 -18.47 -2.60 4.01
C ILE A 209 -18.05 -1.78 2.79
N PHE A 210 -18.74 -0.67 2.51
CA PHE A 210 -18.38 0.22 1.41
C PHE A 210 -16.94 0.74 1.52
N CYS A 211 -16.54 1.26 2.69
CA CYS A 211 -15.17 1.72 2.91
C CYS A 211 -14.14 0.59 2.81
N PHE A 212 -14.47 -0.62 3.24
CA PHE A 212 -13.59 -1.78 3.12
C PHE A 212 -13.42 -2.21 1.67
N ASP A 213 -14.49 -2.24 0.89
CA ASP A 213 -14.44 -2.61 -0.52
C ASP A 213 -13.66 -1.59 -1.34
N LEU A 214 -13.89 -0.29 -1.10
CA LEU A 214 -13.06 0.78 -1.70
C LEU A 214 -11.58 0.62 -1.36
N TRP A 215 -11.27 0.28 -0.10
CA TRP A 215 -9.90 0.00 0.30
C TRP A 215 -9.35 -1.25 -0.39
N LEU A 216 -10.12 -2.34 -0.48
CA LEU A 216 -9.69 -3.60 -1.06
C LEU A 216 -9.41 -3.46 -2.56
N ASP A 217 -10.26 -2.74 -3.28
CA ASP A 217 -10.09 -2.44 -4.69
C ASP A 217 -8.85 -1.56 -4.92
N ASN A 218 -8.59 -0.60 -4.02
CA ASN A 218 -7.40 0.24 -4.13
C ASN A 218 -6.11 -0.44 -3.61
N PHE A 219 -6.18 -1.36 -2.66
CA PHE A 219 -5.02 -2.12 -2.20
C PHE A 219 -4.63 -3.19 -3.23
N GLY A 220 -5.62 -3.69 -3.97
CA GLY A 220 -5.48 -4.84 -4.85
C GLY A 220 -5.63 -6.15 -4.06
N ARG A 221 -6.19 -7.17 -4.69
CA ARG A 221 -6.36 -8.50 -4.09
C ARG A 221 -5.08 -9.34 -4.09
N GLY A 222 -3.92 -8.67 -4.16
CA GLY A 222 -2.60 -9.27 -4.46
C GLY A 222 -2.12 -8.98 -5.88
N ASP A 223 -2.98 -8.49 -6.76
CA ASP A 223 -2.63 -8.25 -8.16
C ASP A 223 -1.95 -6.89 -8.43
N LYS A 224 -2.02 -5.87 -7.56
CA LYS A 224 -1.48 -4.53 -7.91
C LYS A 224 0.04 -4.48 -8.06
N GLU A 225 0.79 -5.14 -7.18
CA GLU A 225 2.24 -5.24 -7.35
C GLU A 225 2.57 -6.10 -8.57
N ASP A 226 1.79 -7.17 -8.79
CA ASP A 226 1.93 -8.01 -9.97
C ASP A 226 1.65 -7.25 -11.28
N GLU A 227 0.60 -6.43 -11.31
CA GLU A 227 0.20 -5.54 -12.39
C GLU A 227 1.26 -4.49 -12.62
N GLN A 228 1.80 -3.85 -11.57
CA GLN A 228 2.89 -2.89 -11.69
C GLN A 228 4.17 -3.50 -12.25
N ILE A 229 4.51 -4.75 -11.86
CA ILE A 229 5.64 -5.49 -12.44
C ILE A 229 5.42 -5.68 -13.95
N ILE A 230 4.24 -6.13 -14.34
CA ILE A 230 3.89 -6.38 -15.75
C ILE A 230 3.86 -5.07 -16.54
N GLU A 231 3.23 -4.02 -16.01
CA GLU A 231 3.11 -2.70 -16.63
C GLU A 231 4.48 -2.03 -16.79
N THR A 232 5.33 -2.10 -15.76
CA THR A 232 6.71 -1.58 -15.84
C THR A 232 7.50 -2.29 -16.94
N LEU A 233 7.38 -3.62 -17.03
CA LEU A 233 8.03 -4.41 -18.07
C LEU A 233 7.48 -4.07 -19.47
N LYS A 234 6.14 -4.00 -19.63
CA LYS A 234 5.47 -3.58 -20.87
C LYS A 234 5.91 -2.20 -21.33
N ASN A 235 5.92 -1.22 -20.43
CA ASN A 235 6.29 0.16 -20.72
C ASN A 235 7.76 0.27 -21.13
N TYR A 236 8.66 -0.45 -20.44
CA TYR A 236 10.08 -0.46 -20.79
C TYR A 236 10.32 -1.05 -22.18
N ILE A 237 9.72 -2.22 -22.47
CA ILE A 237 9.85 -2.87 -23.78
C ILE A 237 9.27 -1.96 -24.87
N SER A 238 8.08 -1.40 -24.68
CA SER A 238 7.44 -0.51 -25.66
C SER A 238 8.27 0.73 -25.95
N THR A 239 8.80 1.39 -24.91
CA THR A 239 9.61 2.60 -25.04
C THR A 239 10.95 2.35 -25.72
N ASN A 240 11.55 1.18 -25.48
CA ASN A 240 12.86 0.82 -26.01
C ASN A 240 12.81 -0.18 -27.16
N TYR A 241 11.63 -0.49 -27.69
CA TYR A 241 11.42 -1.51 -28.72
C TYR A 241 12.42 -1.38 -29.89
N PRO A 242 12.68 -0.19 -30.46
CA PRO A 242 13.63 -0.04 -31.58
C PRO A 242 15.10 -0.34 -31.24
N LYS A 243 15.44 -0.49 -29.96
CA LYS A 243 16.81 -0.76 -29.47
C LYS A 243 17.05 -2.25 -29.19
N PHE A 244 16.02 -3.09 -29.25
CA PHE A 244 16.20 -4.54 -29.14
C PHE A 244 16.71 -5.12 -30.46
N ILE A 245 17.63 -6.08 -30.38
CA ILE A 245 18.21 -6.71 -31.57
C ILE A 245 17.22 -7.71 -32.16
N LYS A 246 16.87 -7.56 -33.45
CA LYS A 246 16.08 -8.56 -34.18
C LYS A 246 16.96 -9.60 -34.86
N GLN A 247 16.36 -10.74 -35.18
CA GLN A 247 17.03 -11.79 -35.92
C GLN A 247 17.42 -11.31 -37.33
N GLY A 248 18.72 -11.38 -37.64
CA GLY A 248 19.25 -10.99 -38.95
C GLY A 248 19.66 -9.51 -39.06
N GLU A 249 19.44 -8.71 -38.02
CA GLU A 249 19.98 -7.34 -37.96
C GLU A 249 21.47 -7.35 -37.57
N GLY A 250 22.24 -6.42 -38.13
CA GLY A 250 23.65 -6.25 -37.81
C GLY A 250 23.86 -5.89 -36.34
N LEU A 251 24.85 -6.49 -35.69
CA LEU A 251 25.21 -6.20 -34.31
C LEU A 251 25.88 -4.82 -34.24
N HIS A 252 25.14 -3.80 -33.80
CA HIS A 252 25.68 -2.44 -33.60
C HIS A 252 26.26 -2.27 -32.19
N ASN A 253 27.26 -1.39 -32.04
CA ASN A 253 27.98 -1.07 -30.79
C ASN A 253 27.14 -0.26 -29.77
N VAL A 254 25.90 -0.67 -29.51
CA VAL A 254 24.97 -0.01 -28.58
C VAL A 254 24.84 -0.86 -27.30
N GLU A 255 24.47 -0.22 -26.19
CA GLU A 255 24.07 -0.89 -24.95
C GLU A 255 23.08 -2.04 -25.24
N PHE A 256 23.47 -3.27 -24.90
CA PHE A 256 22.68 -4.46 -25.23
C PHE A 256 21.53 -4.65 -24.24
N LEU A 257 20.36 -4.11 -24.60
CA LEU A 257 19.12 -4.23 -23.81
C LEU A 257 18.53 -5.64 -23.85
N GLY A 258 18.69 -6.33 -24.97
CA GLY A 258 18.07 -7.61 -25.22
C GLY A 258 17.86 -7.90 -26.70
N ALA A 259 17.10 -8.97 -26.97
CA ALA A 259 16.79 -9.42 -28.32
C ALA A 259 15.32 -9.82 -28.49
N ILE A 260 14.81 -9.68 -29.71
CA ILE A 260 13.48 -10.12 -30.11
C ILE A 260 13.60 -11.48 -30.79
N LEU A 261 12.76 -12.41 -30.34
CA LEU A 261 12.56 -13.72 -30.92
C LEU A 261 11.18 -13.75 -31.58
N GLU A 262 11.16 -13.65 -32.90
CA GLU A 262 9.93 -13.79 -33.68
C GLU A 262 9.52 -15.26 -33.75
N ILE A 263 8.33 -15.56 -33.25
CA ILE A 263 7.67 -16.86 -33.39
C ILE A 263 6.80 -16.78 -34.64
N LYS A 264 7.07 -17.68 -35.58
CA LYS A 264 6.40 -17.71 -36.88
C LYS A 264 5.54 -18.95 -37.05
N ASP A 265 4.49 -18.84 -37.85
CA ASP A 265 3.68 -19.98 -38.29
C ASP A 265 4.35 -20.77 -39.43
N ASP A 266 3.70 -21.84 -39.89
CA ASP A 266 4.17 -22.67 -41.00
C ASP A 266 4.28 -21.92 -42.34
N LYS A 267 3.74 -20.70 -42.43
CA LYS A 267 3.79 -19.81 -43.60
C LYS A 267 4.80 -18.68 -43.44
N ASP A 268 5.71 -18.79 -42.45
CA ASP A 268 6.73 -17.80 -42.11
C ASP A 268 6.17 -16.42 -41.69
N LYS A 269 4.89 -16.36 -41.29
CA LYS A 269 4.27 -15.15 -40.75
C LYS A 269 4.55 -15.06 -39.24
N VAL A 270 5.04 -13.90 -38.78
CA VAL A 270 5.22 -13.63 -37.34
C VAL A 270 3.84 -13.62 -36.67
N ILE A 271 3.65 -14.54 -35.71
CA ILE A 271 2.43 -14.67 -34.91
C ILE A 271 2.61 -14.14 -33.48
N ARG A 272 3.85 -14.11 -32.98
CA ARG A 272 4.19 -13.61 -31.65
C ARG A 272 5.63 -13.13 -31.60
N GLU A 273 5.90 -12.13 -30.78
CA GLU A 273 7.27 -11.73 -30.43
C GLU A 273 7.55 -12.06 -28.95
N ASP A 274 8.58 -12.86 -28.73
CA ASP A 274 9.14 -13.10 -27.40
C ASP A 274 10.39 -12.22 -27.22
N PHE A 275 10.67 -11.81 -25.99
CA PHE A 275 11.77 -10.91 -25.67
C PHE A 275 12.78 -11.59 -24.76
N TYR A 276 14.03 -11.60 -25.15
CA TYR A 276 15.14 -11.82 -24.24
C TYR A 276 15.55 -10.48 -23.64
N ILE A 277 15.33 -10.30 -22.35
CA ILE A 277 15.81 -9.11 -21.64
C ILE A 277 17.15 -9.42 -20.98
N ASN A 278 18.16 -8.57 -21.20
CA ASN A 278 19.45 -8.67 -20.52
C ASN A 278 19.25 -8.72 -19.00
N THR A 279 19.98 -9.60 -18.31
CA THR A 279 19.81 -9.81 -16.86
C THR A 279 20.08 -8.56 -16.03
N GLU A 280 21.12 -7.78 -16.36
CA GLU A 280 21.45 -6.56 -15.62
C GLU A 280 20.42 -5.46 -15.85
N ILE A 281 19.93 -5.32 -17.09
CA ILE A 281 18.85 -4.38 -17.41
C ILE A 281 17.57 -4.76 -16.68
N PHE A 282 17.19 -6.03 -16.73
CA PHE A 282 16.00 -6.51 -16.02
C PHE A 282 16.12 -6.28 -14.51
N ASP A 283 17.21 -6.71 -13.88
CA ASP A 283 17.35 -6.68 -12.42
C ASP A 283 17.59 -5.25 -11.88
N ASN A 284 18.41 -4.44 -12.55
CA ASN A 284 18.88 -3.14 -12.03
C ASN A 284 18.14 -1.92 -12.61
N VAL A 285 17.45 -2.07 -13.74
CA VAL A 285 16.73 -0.97 -14.40
C VAL A 285 15.23 -1.21 -14.34
N ILE A 286 14.74 -2.30 -14.93
CA ILE A 286 13.30 -2.54 -15.06
C ILE A 286 12.69 -2.90 -13.69
N MET A 287 13.31 -3.83 -12.96
CA MET A 287 12.83 -4.29 -11.65
C MET A 287 13.40 -3.47 -10.48
N LYS A 288 13.97 -2.29 -10.77
CA LYS A 288 14.54 -1.45 -9.73
C LYS A 288 13.46 -1.02 -8.74
N GLY A 289 13.59 -1.46 -7.48
CA GLY A 289 12.62 -1.18 -6.42
C GLY A 289 11.64 -2.31 -6.12
N PHE A 290 11.61 -3.36 -6.95
CA PHE A 290 10.88 -4.60 -6.68
C PHE A 290 11.80 -5.67 -6.08
N ASN A 291 11.22 -6.63 -5.36
CA ASN A 291 11.94 -7.83 -4.98
C ASN A 291 12.10 -8.75 -6.20
N ARG A 292 13.35 -8.94 -6.64
CA ARG A 292 13.69 -9.76 -7.80
C ARG A 292 13.01 -11.14 -7.81
N LEU A 293 13.02 -11.86 -6.69
CA LEU A 293 12.51 -13.23 -6.66
C LEU A 293 10.98 -13.27 -6.70
N GLU A 294 10.31 -12.27 -6.13
CA GLU A 294 8.85 -12.13 -6.20
C GLU A 294 8.45 -11.74 -7.63
N ALA A 295 9.11 -10.76 -8.24
CA ALA A 295 8.84 -10.37 -9.62
C ALA A 295 8.99 -11.54 -10.62
N LEU A 296 10.05 -12.35 -10.50
CA LEU A 296 10.25 -13.53 -11.35
C LEU A 296 9.16 -14.59 -11.15
N LYS A 297 8.73 -14.81 -9.90
CA LYS A 297 7.60 -15.72 -9.61
C LYS A 297 6.28 -15.20 -10.14
N THR A 298 6.04 -13.89 -10.05
CA THR A 298 4.85 -13.24 -10.58
C THR A 298 4.74 -13.42 -12.09
N LEU A 299 5.81 -13.10 -12.82
CA LEU A 299 5.83 -13.25 -14.27
C LEU A 299 5.67 -14.71 -14.70
N GLU A 300 6.26 -15.66 -13.97
CA GLU A 300 6.06 -17.08 -14.23
C GLU A 300 4.62 -17.54 -13.94
N LYS A 301 4.02 -17.11 -12.82
CA LYS A 301 2.63 -17.42 -12.46
C LYS A 301 1.64 -16.93 -13.52
N LYS A 302 1.93 -15.79 -14.14
CA LYS A 302 1.12 -15.20 -15.22
C LYS A 302 1.52 -15.71 -16.62
N ASN A 303 2.38 -16.74 -16.71
CA ASN A 303 2.90 -17.34 -17.95
C ASN A 303 3.68 -16.39 -18.88
N LEU A 304 4.16 -15.26 -18.36
CA LEU A 304 4.94 -14.28 -19.10
C LEU A 304 6.44 -14.58 -19.08
N LEU A 305 6.96 -15.32 -18.09
CA LEU A 305 8.36 -15.72 -18.01
C LEU A 305 8.52 -17.22 -18.26
N LYS A 306 9.34 -17.59 -19.24
CA LYS A 306 9.65 -19.00 -19.54
C LYS A 306 11.05 -19.41 -19.11
N ARG A 307 11.13 -20.43 -18.26
CA ARG A 307 12.40 -21.08 -17.93
C ARG A 307 12.79 -22.09 -19.01
N LYS A 308 13.99 -21.94 -19.57
CA LYS A 308 14.61 -22.99 -20.41
C LYS A 308 15.53 -23.93 -19.61
N GLU A 309 15.98 -23.50 -18.43
CA GLU A 309 16.84 -24.27 -17.53
C GLU A 309 16.07 -24.55 -16.23
N LYS A 310 16.07 -25.80 -15.75
CA LYS A 310 15.22 -26.22 -14.61
C LYS A 310 15.50 -25.42 -13.32
N ASP A 311 16.76 -25.07 -13.09
CA ASP A 311 17.22 -24.43 -11.86
C ASP A 311 17.47 -22.91 -12.01
N ARG A 312 17.13 -22.31 -13.16
CA ARG A 312 17.42 -20.89 -13.44
C ARG A 312 16.29 -20.19 -14.19
N TYR A 313 16.01 -18.95 -13.78
CA TYR A 313 15.00 -18.10 -14.42
C TYR A 313 15.46 -17.49 -15.74
N HIS A 314 16.76 -17.34 -15.95
CA HIS A 314 17.36 -16.78 -17.16
C HIS A 314 18.08 -17.89 -17.93
N SER A 315 18.22 -17.71 -19.24
CA SER A 315 18.84 -18.69 -20.12
C SER A 315 19.77 -18.03 -21.12
N ARG A 316 20.63 -18.83 -21.78
CA ARG A 316 21.48 -18.32 -22.85
C ARG A 316 20.64 -17.76 -24.00
N ILE A 317 21.00 -16.56 -24.45
CA ILE A 317 20.43 -15.93 -25.63
C ILE A 317 21.02 -16.62 -26.86
N PRO A 318 20.21 -17.01 -27.86
CA PRO A 318 20.69 -17.62 -29.09
C PRO A 318 21.78 -16.77 -29.78
N ALA A 319 22.83 -17.44 -30.28
CA ALA A 319 24.03 -16.78 -30.80
C ALA A 319 23.78 -15.88 -32.03
N ASN A 320 22.69 -16.13 -32.76
CA ASN A 320 22.27 -15.38 -33.94
C ASN A 320 21.54 -14.07 -33.61
N ILE A 321 21.26 -13.80 -32.32
CA ILE A 321 20.54 -12.60 -31.86
C ILE A 321 21.22 -11.96 -30.64
N THR A 322 22.53 -12.13 -30.48
CA THR A 322 23.31 -11.54 -29.38
C THR A 322 24.66 -11.00 -29.87
N PRO A 323 25.11 -9.84 -29.36
CA PRO A 323 26.42 -9.28 -29.71
C PRO A 323 27.57 -10.06 -29.06
N HIS A 324 27.31 -10.77 -27.97
CA HIS A 324 28.32 -11.50 -27.22
C HIS A 324 27.95 -12.97 -27.06
N ARG A 325 28.89 -13.87 -27.38
CA ARG A 325 28.72 -15.31 -27.13
C ARG A 325 28.56 -15.56 -25.63
N GLY A 326 27.49 -16.25 -25.27
CA GLY A 326 27.21 -16.61 -23.88
C GLY A 326 26.40 -15.59 -23.08
N ALA A 327 25.93 -14.51 -23.72
CA ALA A 327 24.96 -13.59 -23.11
C ALA A 327 23.73 -14.36 -22.59
N ARG A 328 23.19 -13.90 -21.47
CA ARG A 328 22.01 -14.49 -20.85
C ARG A 328 20.93 -13.45 -20.65
N GLY A 329 19.68 -13.91 -20.71
CA GLY A 329 18.53 -13.06 -20.52
C GLY A 329 17.33 -13.82 -19.98
N TYR A 330 16.38 -13.07 -19.43
CA TYR A 330 15.06 -13.56 -19.06
C TYR A 330 14.21 -13.64 -20.34
N LEU A 331 13.60 -14.81 -20.59
CA LEU A 331 12.75 -15.01 -21.75
C LEU A 331 11.31 -14.64 -21.38
N ILE A 332 10.89 -13.47 -21.84
CA ILE A 332 9.55 -12.93 -21.68
C ILE A 332 8.72 -13.30 -22.91
N GLN A 333 7.53 -13.85 -22.72
CA GLN A 333 6.69 -14.37 -23.79
C GLN A 333 5.30 -13.75 -23.75
N GLY A 334 4.72 -13.52 -24.93
CA GLY A 334 3.30 -13.13 -25.06
C GLY A 334 2.93 -11.86 -24.28
N ILE A 335 3.89 -10.97 -24.00
CA ILE A 335 3.62 -9.83 -23.11
C ILE A 335 2.63 -8.84 -23.72
N PHE A 336 2.54 -8.77 -25.05
CA PHE A 336 1.57 -7.95 -25.78
C PHE A 336 0.42 -8.77 -26.39
N GLU A 337 0.26 -10.03 -25.97
CA GLU A 337 -0.90 -10.83 -26.35
C GLU A 337 -2.02 -10.60 -25.32
N ASP A 338 -3.26 -10.44 -25.80
CA ASP A 338 -4.46 -10.22 -24.98
C ASP A 338 -4.99 -11.51 -24.33
#